data_AF-A0A9D2CU12-F1
#
_entry.id   AF-A0A9D2CU12-F1
#
_cell.length_a   1.000
_cell.length_b   1.000
_cell.length_c   1.000
_cell.angle_alpha   90.00
_cell.angle_beta   90.00
_cell.angle_gamma   90.00
#
_symmetry.space_group_name_H-M   'P 1'
#
loop_
_entity.id
_entity.type
_entity.pdbx_description
1 polymer ?
#
loop_
_entity_poly.entity_id
_entity_poly.type
_entity_poly.pdbx_seq_one_letter_code
_entity_poly.pdbx_strand_id
1 'polypeptide(L)'
;MLFTGKYSLHVDDKGRLRIPQRFRDAIVTTQIYAMYSAGGCISFITEEEYGSLMQNLGTMITVADTPALRAARVIMGNTAPLAEDSQGRFTLPADLKEKAALGRDVIFVGMGNKIELWDPQRFEDNISGVDYDYYCKDKFAAINGEIIF
;
A
#
# COMPACT_ATOMS: atom_id res chain seq x y z
N MET A 1 -8.61 8.20 -9.02
CA MET A 1 -7.18 8.53 -8.85
C MET A 1 -6.35 7.43 -9.50
N LEU A 2 -5.15 7.73 -10.01
CA LEU A 2 -4.27 6.73 -10.63
C LEU A 2 -2.81 6.98 -10.22
N PHE A 3 -2.24 6.07 -9.44
CA PHE A 3 -0.84 6.09 -9.04
C PHE A 3 -0.04 5.12 -9.90
N THR A 4 1.05 5.59 -10.51
CA THR A 4 1.97 4.74 -11.28
C THR A 4 3.43 5.20 -11.15
N GLY A 5 4.35 4.26 -11.33
CA GLY A 5 5.79 4.48 -11.26
C GLY A 5 6.43 3.97 -9.96
N LYS A 6 7.77 3.93 -9.97
CA LYS A 6 8.64 3.48 -8.87
C LYS A 6 9.54 4.63 -8.43
N TYR A 7 9.64 4.87 -7.12
CA TYR A 7 10.48 5.92 -6.54
C TYR A 7 11.28 5.38 -5.36
N SER A 8 12.60 5.49 -5.41
CA SER A 8 13.48 5.14 -4.29
C SER A 8 13.79 6.38 -3.45
N LEU A 9 13.62 6.27 -2.13
CA LEU A 9 13.85 7.36 -1.19
C LEU A 9 14.63 6.85 0.04
N HIS A 10 15.24 7.79 0.76
CA HIS A 10 15.83 7.53 2.07
C HIS A 10 14.91 8.03 3.18
N VAL A 11 14.75 7.22 4.22
CA VAL A 11 14.20 7.63 5.50
C VAL A 11 15.20 8.57 6.19
N ASP A 12 14.71 9.68 6.73
CA ASP A 12 15.59 10.60 7.46
C ASP A 12 16.02 10.05 8.83
N ASP A 13 17.00 10.69 9.46
CA ASP A 13 17.57 10.24 10.74
C ASP A 13 16.54 10.17 11.89
N LYS A 14 15.36 10.79 11.73
CA LYS A 14 14.25 10.77 12.69
C LYS A 14 13.18 9.74 12.33
N GLY A 15 13.42 8.90 11.32
CA GLY A 15 12.46 7.90 10.86
C GLY A 15 11.30 8.50 10.06
N ARG A 16 11.43 9.73 9.55
CA ARG A 16 10.38 10.42 8.80
C ARG A 16 10.51 10.15 7.31
N LEU A 17 9.35 10.03 6.68
CA LEU A 17 9.15 9.78 5.26
C LEU A 17 8.36 10.92 4.63
N ARG A 18 8.38 10.97 3.30
CA ARG A 18 7.46 11.78 2.49
C ARG A 18 6.88 10.91 1.40
N ILE A 19 5.60 11.11 1.10
CA ILE A 19 5.00 10.54 -0.11
C ILE A 19 5.66 11.25 -1.30
N PRO A 20 6.13 10.53 -2.34
CA PRO A 20 6.65 11.15 -3.56
C PRO A 20 5.71 12.23 -4.10
N GLN A 21 6.25 13.39 -4.48
CA GLN A 21 5.43 14.55 -4.85
C GLN A 21 4.42 14.23 -5.96
N ARG A 22 4.82 13.44 -6.97
CA ARG A 22 3.92 13.01 -8.05
C ARG A 22 2.70 12.22 -7.57
N PHE A 23 2.86 11.41 -6.52
CA PHE A 23 1.73 10.74 -5.90
C PHE A 23 0.92 11.71 -5.05
N ARG A 24 1.60 12.59 -4.31
CA ARG A 24 0.94 13.59 -3.47
C ARG A 24 0.02 14.51 -4.29
N ASP A 25 0.46 14.93 -5.48
CA ASP A 25 -0.32 15.76 -6.40
C ASP A 25 -1.61 15.08 -6.89
N ALA A 26 -1.64 13.74 -6.91
CA ALA A 26 -2.80 12.96 -7.33
C ALA A 26 -3.77 12.64 -6.17
N ILE A 27 -3.40 12.92 -4.92
CA ILE A 27 -4.25 12.69 -3.74
C ILE A 27 -5.14 13.91 -3.52
N VAL A 28 -6.46 13.70 -3.63
CA VAL A 28 -7.48 14.76 -3.46
C VAL A 28 -8.17 14.73 -2.10
N THR A 29 -7.89 13.72 -1.27
CA THR A 29 -8.45 13.58 0.09
C THR A 29 -7.54 14.21 1.14
N THR A 30 -8.12 14.55 2.28
CA THR A 30 -7.41 15.04 3.46
C THR A 30 -6.78 13.92 4.29
N GLN A 31 -7.34 12.71 4.26
CA GLN A 31 -6.90 11.60 5.10
C GLN A 31 -6.41 10.40 4.28
N ILE A 32 -5.23 9.90 4.65
CA ILE A 32 -4.61 8.70 4.10
C ILE A 32 -4.48 7.68 5.24
N TYR A 33 -4.61 6.40 4.93
CA TYR A 33 -4.38 5.30 5.87
C TYR A 33 -3.18 4.49 5.42
N ALA A 34 -2.29 4.17 6.36
CA ALA A 34 -1.17 3.25 6.18
C ALA A 34 -1.56 1.87 6.71
N MET A 35 -1.49 0.85 5.87
CA MET A 35 -1.91 -0.51 6.19
C MET A 35 -0.82 -1.53 5.85
N TYR A 36 -0.40 -2.35 6.81
CA TYR A 36 0.45 -3.50 6.50
C TYR A 36 -0.33 -4.53 5.68
N SER A 37 0.16 -4.81 4.48
CA SER A 37 -0.49 -5.65 3.47
C SER A 37 0.14 -7.03 3.42
N ALA A 38 -0.64 -8.02 2.97
CA ALA A 38 -0.21 -9.43 2.93
C ALA A 38 1.05 -9.69 2.09
N GLY A 39 1.40 -8.78 1.16
CA GLY A 39 2.63 -8.83 0.37
C GLY A 39 3.91 -8.44 1.14
N GLY A 40 3.81 -8.06 2.41
CA GLY A 40 4.98 -7.69 3.23
C GLY A 40 5.39 -6.21 3.13
N CYS A 41 4.49 -5.36 2.63
CA CYS A 41 4.67 -3.93 2.41
C CYS A 41 3.62 -3.09 3.16
N ILE A 42 3.80 -1.77 3.17
CA ILE A 42 2.77 -0.82 3.64
C ILE A 42 2.01 -0.28 2.43
N SER A 43 0.69 -0.46 2.40
CA SER A 43 -0.19 0.22 1.44
C SER A 43 -0.67 1.54 2.05
N PHE A 44 -0.54 2.62 1.30
CA PHE A 44 -1.23 3.88 1.53
C PHE A 44 -2.49 3.91 0.66
N ILE A 45 -3.63 4.05 1.32
CA ILE A 45 -4.94 4.14 0.69
C ILE A 45 -5.65 5.40 1.16
N THR A 46 -6.49 5.96 0.29
CA THR A 46 -7.30 7.12 0.64
C THR A 46 -8.42 6.73 1.59
N GLU A 47 -9.05 7.73 2.21
CA GLU A 47 -10.25 7.53 3.01
C GLU A 47 -11.38 6.80 2.27
N GLU A 48 -11.57 7.10 0.97
CA GLU A 48 -12.57 6.43 0.11
C GLU A 48 -12.30 4.92 -0.04
N GLU A 49 -11.06 4.56 -0.36
CA GLU A 49 -10.63 3.16 -0.50
C GLU A 49 -10.69 2.43 0.85
N TYR A 50 -10.30 3.10 1.94
CA TYR A 50 -10.42 2.56 3.28
C TYR A 50 -11.89 2.32 3.67
N GLY A 51 -12.78 3.29 3.39
CA GLY A 51 -14.21 3.14 3.61
C GLY A 51 -14.81 1.95 2.87
N SER A 52 -14.42 1.77 1.60
CA SER A 52 -14.83 0.62 0.77
C SER A 52 -14.33 -0.71 1.35
N LEU A 53 -13.08 -0.77 1.82
CA LEU A 53 -12.54 -1.93 2.51
C LEU A 53 -13.32 -2.26 3.79
N MET A 54 -13.63 -1.24 4.61
CA MET A 54 -14.38 -1.42 5.86
C MET A 54 -15.80 -1.88 5.61
N GLN A 55 -16.47 -1.35 4.58
CA GLN A 55 -17.81 -1.80 4.20
C GLN A 55 -17.81 -3.28 3.80
N ASN A 56 -16.85 -3.69 2.97
CA ASN A 56 -16.71 -5.08 2.55
C ASN A 56 -16.44 -6.01 3.75
N LEU A 57 -15.53 -5.63 4.65
CA LEU A 57 -15.26 -6.38 5.87
C LEU A 57 -16.49 -6.48 6.77
N GLY A 58 -17.25 -5.39 6.91
CA GLY A 58 -18.47 -5.33 7.73
C GLY A 58 -19.54 -6.33 7.29
N THR A 59 -19.63 -6.64 6.00
CA THR A 59 -20.60 -7.66 5.51
C THR A 59 -20.25 -9.09 5.92
N MET A 60 -18.99 -9.36 6.25
CA MET A 60 -18.49 -10.69 6.62
C MET A 60 -18.42 -10.90 8.15
N ILE A 61 -18.41 -9.82 8.93
CA ILE A 61 -18.22 -9.87 10.38
C ILE A 61 -19.58 -10.08 11.07
N THR A 62 -19.64 -11.03 12.00
CA THR A 62 -20.77 -11.21 12.92
C THR A 62 -20.32 -10.96 14.36
N VAL A 63 -21.26 -10.82 15.28
CA VAL A 63 -20.98 -10.64 16.73
C VAL A 63 -20.35 -11.88 17.38
N ALA A 64 -20.43 -13.05 16.74
CA ALA A 64 -19.79 -14.27 17.23
C ALA A 64 -18.28 -14.28 16.92
N ASP A 65 -17.49 -15.00 17.73
CA ASP A 65 -16.05 -15.17 17.49
C ASP A 65 -15.78 -16.09 16.28
N THR A 66 -15.91 -15.50 15.09
CA THR A 66 -15.72 -16.16 13.80
C THR A 66 -14.32 -15.93 13.25
N PRO A 67 -13.83 -16.80 12.34
CA PRO A 67 -12.60 -16.54 11.59
C PRO A 67 -12.59 -15.17 10.89
N ALA A 68 -13.74 -14.72 10.38
CA ALA A 68 -13.90 -13.41 9.75
C ALA A 68 -13.65 -12.26 10.74
N LEU A 69 -14.21 -12.32 11.96
CA LEU A 69 -13.96 -11.31 13.00
C LEU A 69 -12.48 -11.27 13.41
N ARG A 70 -11.81 -12.43 13.52
CA ARG A 70 -10.37 -12.48 13.82
C ARG A 70 -9.53 -11.88 12.69
N ALA A 71 -9.86 -12.16 11.42
CA ALA A 71 -9.20 -11.54 10.27
C ALA A 71 -9.39 -10.02 10.26
N ALA A 72 -10.59 -9.54 10.58
CA ALA A 72 -10.87 -8.11 10.69
C ALA A 72 -9.99 -7.43 11.76
N ARG A 73 -9.84 -8.05 12.94
CA ARG A 73 -8.92 -7.55 13.98
C ARG A 73 -7.48 -7.44 13.47
N VAL A 74 -7.03 -8.42 12.69
CA VAL A 74 -5.68 -8.40 12.09
C VAL A 74 -5.57 -7.27 11.07
N ILE A 75 -6.54 -7.10 10.17
CA ILE A 75 -6.49 -6.06 9.13
C ILE A 75 -6.57 -4.65 9.75
N MET A 76 -7.58 -4.42 10.60
CA MET A 76 -7.79 -3.13 11.26
C MET A 76 -6.66 -2.80 12.23
N GLY A 77 -6.16 -3.78 12.99
CA GLY A 77 -5.03 -3.60 13.89
C GLY A 77 -3.70 -3.34 13.17
N ASN A 78 -3.63 -3.67 11.87
CA ASN A 78 -2.49 -3.37 11.00
C ASN A 78 -2.71 -2.12 10.14
N THR A 79 -3.68 -1.28 10.49
CA THR A 79 -4.00 -0.04 9.75
C THR A 79 -4.00 1.15 10.70
N ALA A 80 -3.40 2.27 10.28
CA ALA A 80 -3.37 3.51 11.04
C ALA A 80 -3.60 4.73 10.13
N PRO A 81 -4.31 5.76 10.60
CA PRO A 81 -4.36 7.03 9.89
C PRO A 81 -2.97 7.65 9.84
N LEU A 82 -2.58 8.12 8.66
CA LEU A 82 -1.32 8.82 8.44
C LEU A 82 -1.48 10.28 8.85
N ALA A 83 -0.57 10.76 9.69
CA ALA A 83 -0.50 12.14 10.12
C ALA A 83 0.80 12.77 9.60
N GLU A 84 0.67 13.89 8.89
CA GLU A 84 1.80 14.64 8.37
C GLU A 84 2.08 15.88 9.22
N ASP A 85 3.36 16.25 9.32
CA ASP A 85 3.77 17.54 9.84
C ASP A 85 3.54 18.66 8.79
N SER A 86 3.81 19.91 9.18
CA SER A 86 3.67 21.08 8.30
C SER A 86 4.57 21.05 7.05
N GLN A 87 5.52 20.13 6.95
CA GLN A 87 6.40 19.92 5.81
C GLN A 87 6.03 18.67 4.99
N GLY A 88 4.83 18.12 5.20
CA GLY A 88 4.34 16.93 4.52
C GLY A 88 5.10 15.65 4.86
N ARG A 89 5.82 15.62 6.00
CA ARG A 89 6.52 14.41 6.46
C ARG A 89 5.67 13.63 7.44
N PHE A 90 5.79 12.31 7.43
CA PHE A 90 5.11 11.43 8.38
C PHE A 90 6.07 10.40 8.98
N THR A 91 5.68 9.83 10.11
CA THR A 91 6.30 8.62 10.66
C THR A 91 5.28 7.51 10.73
N LEU A 92 5.68 6.30 10.36
CA LEU A 92 4.86 5.12 10.58
C LEU A 92 4.92 4.68 12.05
N PRO A 93 3.82 4.09 12.58
CA PRO A 93 3.85 3.29 13.79
C PRO A 93 5.00 2.27 13.78
N ALA A 94 5.62 2.06 14.95
CA ALA A 94 6.82 1.23 15.06
C ALA A 94 6.57 -0.22 14.63
N ASP A 95 5.42 -0.76 14.99
CA ASP A 95 4.97 -2.10 14.62
C ASP A 95 4.80 -2.26 13.10
N LEU A 96 4.24 -1.25 12.41
CA LEU A 96 4.11 -1.29 10.95
C LEU A 96 5.48 -1.27 10.27
N LYS A 97 6.41 -0.43 10.76
CA LYS A 97 7.79 -0.38 10.25
C LYS A 97 8.50 -1.73 10.43
N GLU A 98 8.38 -2.33 11.60
CA GLU A 98 8.99 -3.61 11.92
C GLU A 98 8.40 -4.74 11.05
N LYS A 99 7.07 -4.82 10.95
CA LYS A 99 6.40 -5.82 10.11
C LYS A 99 6.81 -5.74 8.65
N ALA A 100 6.93 -4.53 8.11
CA ALA A 100 7.37 -4.27 6.74
C ALA A 100 8.91 -4.29 6.56
N ALA A 101 9.67 -4.52 7.62
CA ALA A 101 11.15 -4.46 7.67
C ALA A 101 11.73 -3.19 7.03
N LEU A 102 11.10 -2.05 7.23
CA LEU A 102 11.55 -0.79 6.63
C LEU A 102 12.86 -0.32 7.26
N GLY A 103 13.90 -0.26 6.43
CA GLY A 103 15.21 0.27 6.78
C GLY A 103 15.38 1.74 6.42
N ARG A 104 16.63 2.14 6.17
CA ARG A 104 16.99 3.49 5.72
C ARG A 104 16.57 3.74 4.28
N ASP A 105 16.64 2.71 3.44
CA ASP A 105 16.27 2.78 2.03
C ASP A 105 14.87 2.22 1.87
N VAL A 106 14.05 2.88 1.06
CA VAL A 106 12.68 2.44 0.78
C VAL A 106 12.31 2.65 -0.68
N ILE A 107 11.36 1.86 -1.16
CA ILE A 107 10.79 1.96 -2.50
C ILE A 107 9.30 2.24 -2.40
N PHE A 108 8.83 3.28 -3.10
CA PHE A 108 7.42 3.52 -3.33
C PHE A 108 7.01 3.03 -4.71
N VAL A 109 5.86 2.36 -4.82
CA VAL A 109 5.29 1.87 -6.09
C VAL A 109 3.83 2.27 -6.18
N GLY A 110 3.45 2.90 -7.28
CA GLY A 110 2.05 3.22 -7.57
C GLY A 110 1.35 2.01 -8.17
N MET A 111 0.21 1.61 -7.58
CA MET A 111 -0.55 0.41 -7.95
C MET A 111 -1.98 0.76 -8.39
N GLY A 112 -2.16 1.88 -9.10
CA GLY A 112 -3.45 2.36 -9.53
C GLY A 112 -4.21 3.09 -8.41
N ASN A 113 -4.96 2.36 -7.59
CA ASN A 113 -5.77 2.95 -6.51
C ASN A 113 -5.04 3.15 -5.18
N LYS A 114 -3.83 2.58 -5.05
CA LYS A 114 -3.02 2.66 -3.84
C LYS A 114 -1.55 2.93 -4.15
N ILE A 115 -0.81 3.31 -3.12
CA ILE A 115 0.65 3.42 -3.17
C ILE A 115 1.21 2.38 -2.22
N GLU A 116 2.19 1.61 -2.63
CA GLU A 116 2.89 0.67 -1.76
C GLU A 116 4.26 1.23 -1.37
N LEU A 117 4.68 0.92 -0.15
CA LEU A 117 5.98 1.24 0.41
C LEU A 117 6.66 -0.03 0.88
N TRP A 118 7.87 -0.22 0.37
CA TRP A 118 8.61 -1.45 0.47
C TRP A 118 9.99 -1.23 1.06
N ASP A 119 10.46 -2.24 1.79
CA ASP A 119 11.88 -2.52 1.89
C ASP A 119 12.41 -2.96 0.51
N PRO A 120 13.58 -2.45 0.06
CA PRO A 120 14.12 -2.78 -1.25
C PRO A 120 14.33 -4.27 -1.49
N GLN A 121 14.84 -5.01 -0.51
CA GLN A 121 15.11 -6.44 -0.68
C GLN A 121 13.80 -7.22 -0.80
N ARG A 122 12.83 -6.93 0.07
CA ARG A 122 11.49 -7.54 0.00
C ARG A 122 10.79 -7.25 -1.32
N PHE A 123 10.97 -6.05 -1.88
CA PHE A 123 10.42 -5.72 -3.18
C PHE A 123 11.02 -6.59 -4.28
N GLU A 124 12.35 -6.68 -4.34
CA GLU A 124 13.04 -7.51 -5.35
C GLU A 124 12.67 -8.99 -5.21
N ASP A 125 12.61 -9.51 -3.99
CA ASP A 125 12.16 -10.88 -3.73
C ASP A 125 10.70 -11.10 -4.19
N ASN A 126 9.82 -10.11 -3.96
CA ASN A 126 8.41 -10.18 -4.32
C ASN A 126 8.18 -10.23 -5.84
N ILE A 127 8.97 -9.50 -6.61
CA ILE A 127 8.87 -9.47 -8.08
C ILE A 127 9.77 -10.51 -8.76
N SER A 128 10.61 -11.21 -7.98
CA SER A 128 11.50 -12.23 -8.52
C SER A 128 10.73 -13.35 -9.22
N GLY A 129 11.22 -13.79 -10.38
CA GLY A 129 10.56 -14.84 -11.17
C GLY A 129 9.29 -14.40 -11.92
N VAL A 130 8.90 -13.13 -11.85
CA VAL A 130 7.81 -12.60 -12.69
C VAL A 130 8.30 -12.47 -14.13
N ASP A 131 7.73 -13.28 -15.03
CA ASP A 131 7.87 -13.11 -16.47
C ASP A 131 6.88 -12.05 -16.96
N TYR A 132 7.34 -10.81 -17.03
CA TYR A 132 6.51 -9.66 -17.43
C TYR A 132 5.87 -9.86 -18.81
N ASP A 133 6.61 -10.41 -19.77
CA ASP A 133 6.13 -10.63 -21.12
C ASP A 133 5.01 -11.67 -21.17
N TYR A 134 5.10 -12.74 -20.37
CA TYR A 134 4.05 -13.73 -20.22
C TYR A 134 2.74 -13.09 -19.70
N TYR A 135 2.83 -12.31 -18.62
CA TYR A 135 1.64 -11.67 -18.04
C TYR A 135 1.03 -10.63 -18.98
N CYS A 136 1.84 -9.83 -19.68
CA CYS A 136 1.37 -8.86 -20.66
C CYS A 136 0.66 -9.51 -21.85
N LYS A 137 1.16 -10.63 -22.36
CA LYS A 137 0.59 -11.32 -23.53
C LYS A 137 -0.67 -12.14 -23.20
N ASP A 138 -0.67 -12.89 -22.10
CA ASP A 138 -1.76 -13.83 -21.79
C ASP A 138 -2.87 -13.25 -20.91
N LYS A 139 -2.53 -12.39 -19.93
CA LYS A 139 -3.48 -11.97 -18.88
C LYS A 139 -4.05 -10.58 -19.11
N PHE A 140 -3.28 -9.64 -19.66
CA PHE A 140 -3.80 -8.31 -20.01
C PHE A 140 -4.64 -8.31 -21.29
N ALA A 141 -4.35 -9.19 -22.26
CA ALA A 141 -5.20 -9.42 -23.43
C ALA A 141 -6.64 -9.87 -23.03
N ALA A 142 -6.77 -10.62 -21.95
CA ALA A 142 -8.06 -11.07 -21.41
C ALA A 142 -8.86 -9.95 -20.69
N ILE A 143 -8.22 -8.85 -20.29
CA ILE A 143 -8.87 -7.77 -19.54
C ILE A 143 -9.62 -6.79 -20.46
N ASN A 144 -9.29 -6.72 -21.76
CA ASN A 144 -9.96 -5.81 -22.70
C ASN A 144 -10.32 -6.39 -24.08
N GLY A 145 -10.07 -7.67 -24.37
CA GLY A 145 -10.46 -8.26 -25.67
C GLY A 145 -9.73 -7.72 -26.90
N GLU A 146 -8.90 -6.69 -26.76
CA GLU A 146 -7.98 -6.20 -27.79
C GLU A 146 -6.60 -5.95 -27.18
N ILE A 147 -5.60 -6.53 -27.84
CA ILE A 147 -4.19 -6.38 -27.51
C ILE A 147 -3.77 -5.00 -28.00
N ILE A 148 -3.49 -4.07 -27.08
CA ILE A 148 -2.84 -2.81 -27.40
C ILE A 148 -1.34 -3.00 -27.12
N PHE A 149 -0.56 -3.11 -28.20
CA PHE A 149 0.89 -2.93 -28.20
C PHE A 149 1.22 -1.46 -28.48
#